data_AF-A0AAV7DQY7-F1
#
_entry.id   AF-A0AAV7DQY7-F1
#
_cell.length_a   1.000
_cell.length_b   1.000
_cell.length_c   1.000
_cell.angle_alpha   90.00
_cell.angle_beta   90.00
_cell.angle_gamma   90.00
#
_symmetry.space_group_name_H-M   'P 1'
#
loop_
_entity.id
_entity.type
_entity.pdbx_description
1 polymer ?
#
loop_
_entity_poly.entity_id
_entity_poly.type
_entity_poly.pdbx_seq_one_letter_code
_entity_poly.pdbx_strand_id
1 'polypeptide(L)'
;MLRDENEGMSTIPGFSQIQFEGFCRFIDQGLTEELHKFPKIEDTDQEIEFQLFVETYQLVEPLIKERDAVYESLTYSSELYVPAGLIWKPGRDMQEQTLFIGNIPLMNSLGTFIVNGIYRIVINQILQSPGIYYRSELDHNGIAVYTGTIISDWGGRSELEIDRKARIWARVSRKQKISILVLLSAMGSNLREILDNDQLGLALVRLENVVRGTICGAIRHKLIPTPQNLVTSTPLTTTYESFFRTTPFISIHGRKLSYLGPGGLTGRTASFRIRDIHPSHYGRICPIDTSEGINVGLIGSLAIHARIGHWGSIETQVFYLAPSIDEYYMVATGNSLALNRDIQEEQVVPARYPFFPSNIFFSIGASLIPFIEHNDANRALMSSNMQRQAVPLSRSEKCIVGTGLERQAALDSGVSAIAECEGKIVYTDTDKIVLSGNGDTISIPLVMYQRSNKKHLYASKPQAPRVAYMPWEGYNFEDAVLISERLAYADIYTSFHIRKYEIQTHVTSQGPERITKEIPHLEAHLLRNLDRNGIVMLGSWVETGDILVGKLTPQAAKESSYAPEDRLLRAILGIQVSTAKETCLKLPIGEGAGLLM
;
A
#
# COMPACT_ATOMS: atom_id res chain seq x y z
N MET A 1 19.24 -0.48 -37.92
CA MET A 1 17.79 -0.33 -38.07
C MET A 1 17.40 0.96 -37.39
N LEU A 2 17.19 1.99 -38.20
CA LEU A 2 16.81 3.35 -37.78
C LEU A 2 15.40 3.28 -37.20
N ARG A 3 15.25 3.56 -35.90
CA ARG A 3 13.95 3.80 -35.28
C ARG A 3 13.53 5.22 -35.65
N ASP A 4 12.26 5.35 -36.05
CA ASP A 4 11.61 6.59 -36.44
C ASP A 4 11.94 7.78 -35.52
N GLU A 5 12.53 8.82 -36.10
CA GLU A 5 12.90 10.08 -35.44
C GLU A 5 11.69 11.05 -35.26
N ASN A 6 10.45 10.55 -35.27
CA ASN A 6 9.24 11.38 -35.22
C ASN A 6 8.32 11.17 -34.00
N GLU A 7 8.73 10.43 -32.96
CA GLU A 7 8.05 10.44 -31.65
C GLU A 7 8.47 11.67 -30.81
N GLY A 8 8.36 12.85 -31.40
CA GLY A 8 8.72 14.13 -30.79
C GLY A 8 7.57 14.77 -30.02
N MET A 9 7.03 14.12 -28.98
CA MET A 9 6.34 14.76 -27.84
C MET A 9 6.12 13.72 -26.74
N SER A 10 6.74 13.93 -25.59
CA SER A 10 6.69 13.05 -24.42
C SER A 10 5.26 12.86 -23.90
N THR A 11 4.65 11.71 -24.20
CA THR A 11 3.38 11.32 -23.57
C THR A 11 3.62 11.03 -22.08
N ILE A 12 2.90 11.74 -21.22
CA ILE A 12 2.91 11.50 -19.76
C ILE A 12 2.49 10.03 -19.53
N PRO A 13 3.26 9.23 -18.77
CA PRO A 13 2.89 7.85 -18.49
C PRO A 13 1.66 7.79 -17.59
N GLY A 14 0.87 6.72 -17.72
CA GLY A 14 -0.28 6.49 -16.83
C GLY A 14 0.17 6.41 -15.37
N PHE A 15 -0.47 7.16 -14.48
CA PHE A 15 0.02 7.29 -13.11
C PHE A 15 -0.06 5.98 -12.29
N SER A 16 -1.04 5.11 -12.60
CA SER A 16 -1.24 3.79 -11.99
C SER A 16 -0.33 2.70 -12.58
N GLN A 17 0.31 2.96 -13.73
CA GLN A 17 1.06 1.98 -14.49
C GLN A 17 2.17 1.29 -13.67
N ILE A 18 2.85 2.01 -12.77
CA ILE A 18 3.91 1.44 -11.93
C ILE A 18 3.40 0.32 -11.02
N GLN A 19 2.19 0.48 -10.46
CA GLN A 19 1.60 -0.54 -9.59
C GLN A 19 1.22 -1.77 -10.41
N PHE A 20 0.63 -1.56 -11.57
CA PHE A 20 0.21 -2.63 -12.48
C PHE A 20 1.42 -3.41 -13.02
N GLU A 21 2.44 -2.72 -13.53
CA GLU A 21 3.70 -3.34 -13.99
C GLU A 21 4.43 -4.09 -12.87
N GLY A 22 4.38 -3.57 -11.63
CA GLY A 22 4.92 -4.26 -10.47
C GLY A 22 4.18 -5.57 -10.17
N PHE A 23 2.85 -5.55 -10.20
CA PHE A 23 2.02 -6.72 -9.94
C PHE A 23 2.09 -7.75 -11.07
N CYS A 24 2.05 -7.33 -12.34
CA CYS A 24 2.24 -8.23 -13.48
C CYS A 24 3.60 -8.94 -13.41
N ARG A 25 4.68 -8.22 -13.11
CA ARG A 25 6.00 -8.85 -12.90
C ARG A 25 5.99 -9.88 -11.77
N PHE A 26 5.28 -9.58 -10.67
CA PHE A 26 5.12 -10.55 -9.58
C PHE A 26 4.38 -11.81 -10.02
N ILE A 27 3.25 -11.66 -10.74
CA ILE A 27 2.46 -12.80 -11.20
C ILE A 27 3.19 -13.61 -12.28
N ASP A 28 3.80 -12.97 -13.26
CA ASP A 28 4.38 -13.64 -14.44
C ASP A 28 5.77 -14.22 -14.15
N GLN A 29 6.62 -13.50 -13.42
CA GLN A 29 8.02 -13.85 -13.18
C GLN A 29 8.27 -14.22 -11.71
N GLY A 30 7.88 -13.36 -10.78
CA GLY A 30 8.23 -13.50 -9.37
C GLY A 30 7.68 -14.78 -8.72
N LEU A 31 6.41 -15.10 -8.96
CA LEU A 31 5.79 -16.31 -8.43
C LEU A 31 6.46 -17.57 -8.99
N THR A 32 6.74 -17.58 -10.29
CA THR A 32 7.45 -18.64 -10.99
C THR A 32 8.87 -18.83 -10.42
N GLU A 33 9.61 -17.76 -10.21
CA GLU A 33 10.96 -17.79 -9.62
C GLU A 33 10.97 -18.34 -8.19
N GLU A 34 10.04 -17.91 -7.34
CA GLU A 34 9.94 -18.39 -5.96
C GLU A 34 9.54 -19.86 -5.89
N LEU A 35 8.63 -20.30 -6.76
CA LEU A 35 8.26 -21.71 -6.88
C LEU A 35 9.44 -22.55 -7.42
N HIS A 36 10.27 -22.01 -8.33
CA HIS A 36 11.48 -22.70 -8.79
C HIS A 36 12.58 -22.81 -7.73
N LYS A 37 12.67 -21.84 -6.82
CA LYS A 37 13.59 -21.89 -5.67
C LYS A 37 13.15 -22.92 -4.63
N PHE A 38 11.89 -23.39 -4.68
CA PHE A 38 11.40 -24.39 -3.75
C PHE A 38 12.20 -25.70 -3.89
N PRO A 39 12.89 -26.14 -2.83
CA PRO A 39 13.74 -27.31 -2.92
C PRO A 39 12.90 -28.58 -3.11
N LYS A 40 13.48 -29.56 -3.81
CA LYS A 40 12.96 -30.93 -3.81
C LYS A 40 13.03 -31.48 -2.39
N ILE A 41 11.91 -31.96 -1.87
CA ILE A 41 11.84 -32.51 -0.51
C ILE A 41 11.94 -34.02 -0.62
N GLU A 42 13.02 -34.58 -0.10
CA GLU A 42 13.22 -36.03 -0.02
C GLU A 42 12.86 -36.54 1.38
N ASP A 43 12.27 -37.72 1.44
CA ASP A 43 12.08 -38.45 2.68
C ASP A 43 13.43 -38.89 3.28
N THR A 44 13.44 -39.24 4.58
CA THR A 44 14.65 -39.66 5.30
C THR A 44 15.36 -40.84 4.66
N ASP A 45 14.61 -41.75 4.02
CA ASP A 45 15.16 -42.94 3.36
C ASP A 45 15.52 -42.67 1.87
N GLN A 46 15.33 -41.43 1.39
CA GLN A 46 15.45 -41.02 -0.01
C GLN A 46 14.59 -41.84 -1.00
N GLU A 47 13.62 -42.61 -0.51
CA GLU A 47 12.74 -43.44 -1.34
C GLU A 47 11.63 -42.61 -2.01
N ILE A 48 11.20 -41.54 -1.36
CA ILE A 48 10.12 -40.67 -1.81
C ILE A 48 10.68 -39.26 -2.02
N GLU A 49 10.39 -38.69 -3.18
CA GLU A 49 10.72 -37.32 -3.53
C GLU A 49 9.44 -36.54 -3.85
N PHE A 50 9.26 -35.40 -3.20
CA PHE A 50 8.22 -34.43 -3.50
C PHE A 50 8.79 -33.28 -4.33
N GLN A 51 8.15 -33.00 -5.47
CA GLN A 51 8.54 -31.95 -6.39
C GLN A 51 7.32 -31.15 -6.85
N LEU A 52 7.46 -29.82 -6.87
CA LEU A 52 6.50 -28.93 -7.53
C LEU A 52 6.84 -28.78 -9.02
N PHE A 53 5.84 -28.89 -9.89
CA PHE A 53 5.96 -28.65 -11.31
C PHE A 53 5.44 -27.24 -11.62
N VAL A 54 6.39 -26.30 -11.70
CA VAL A 54 6.10 -24.86 -11.72
C VAL A 54 5.58 -24.39 -13.08
N GLU A 55 5.91 -25.08 -14.17
CA GLU A 55 5.65 -24.66 -15.56
C GLU A 55 4.16 -24.51 -15.90
N THR A 56 3.25 -25.00 -15.05
CA THR A 56 1.80 -25.07 -15.31
C THR A 56 0.95 -24.68 -14.10
N TYR A 57 1.40 -23.74 -13.25
CA TYR A 57 0.51 -23.22 -12.20
C TYR A 57 -0.71 -22.51 -12.82
N GLN A 58 -1.84 -22.61 -12.14
CA GLN A 58 -3.13 -22.06 -12.58
C GLN A 58 -3.66 -21.11 -11.53
N LEU A 59 -4.06 -19.92 -11.99
CA LEU A 59 -4.80 -18.94 -11.19
C LEU A 59 -6.26 -18.98 -11.65
N VAL A 60 -7.17 -19.31 -10.74
CA VAL A 60 -8.61 -19.40 -11.05
C VAL A 60 -9.24 -18.01 -10.92
N GLU A 61 -10.06 -17.64 -11.90
CA GLU A 61 -10.81 -16.38 -11.84
C GLU A 61 -11.73 -16.36 -10.60
N PRO A 62 -11.75 -15.26 -9.82
CA PRO A 62 -12.59 -15.17 -8.64
C PRO A 62 -14.08 -15.28 -8.99
N LEU A 63 -14.83 -16.06 -8.20
CA LEU A 63 -16.29 -16.21 -8.35
C LEU A 63 -17.06 -14.92 -7.99
N ILE A 64 -16.46 -14.07 -7.17
CA ILE A 64 -17.06 -12.85 -6.61
C ILE A 64 -16.51 -11.64 -7.37
N LYS A 65 -17.37 -10.70 -7.78
CA LYS A 65 -16.93 -9.45 -8.40
C LYS A 65 -16.37 -8.49 -7.36
N GLU A 66 -15.50 -7.58 -7.78
CA GLU A 66 -14.91 -6.56 -6.90
C GLU A 66 -15.93 -5.79 -6.04
N ARG A 67 -17.07 -5.42 -6.63
CA ARG A 67 -18.14 -4.71 -5.91
C ARG A 67 -18.72 -5.55 -4.79
N ASP A 68 -19.04 -6.80 -5.08
CA ASP A 68 -19.65 -7.73 -4.12
C ASP A 68 -18.69 -8.02 -2.97
N ALA A 69 -17.38 -8.14 -3.25
CA ALA A 69 -16.35 -8.27 -2.21
C ALA A 69 -16.33 -7.07 -1.23
N VAL A 70 -16.58 -5.85 -1.71
CA VAL A 70 -16.69 -4.65 -0.87
C VAL A 70 -17.97 -4.66 -0.03
N TYR A 71 -19.10 -5.05 -0.61
CA TYR A 71 -20.38 -5.11 0.10
C TYR A 71 -20.40 -6.18 1.19
N GLU A 72 -19.86 -7.36 0.90
CA GLU A 72 -19.83 -8.51 1.82
C GLU A 72 -18.64 -8.49 2.80
N SER A 73 -17.79 -7.47 2.74
CA SER A 73 -16.58 -7.37 3.56
C SER A 73 -15.59 -8.53 3.35
N LEU A 74 -15.50 -9.05 2.13
CA LEU A 74 -14.62 -10.16 1.74
C LEU A 74 -13.33 -9.66 1.05
N THR A 75 -12.36 -10.56 0.90
CA THR A 75 -11.12 -10.29 0.17
C THR A 75 -11.28 -10.74 -1.29
N TYR A 76 -10.94 -9.85 -2.23
CA TYR A 76 -10.92 -10.18 -3.65
C TYR A 76 -9.62 -10.92 -3.98
N SER A 77 -9.68 -12.23 -4.13
CA SER A 77 -8.51 -13.09 -4.34
C SER A 77 -8.78 -14.19 -5.36
N SER A 78 -7.72 -14.62 -6.04
CA SER A 78 -7.69 -15.77 -6.94
C SER A 78 -7.09 -16.98 -6.22
N GLU A 79 -7.64 -18.16 -6.50
CA GLU A 79 -7.13 -19.43 -6.00
C GLU A 79 -5.93 -19.88 -6.84
N LEU A 80 -4.81 -20.18 -6.17
CA LEU A 80 -3.59 -20.69 -6.78
C LEU A 80 -3.52 -22.21 -6.70
N TYR A 81 -3.40 -22.83 -7.86
CA TYR A 81 -3.22 -24.26 -8.03
C TYR A 81 -1.85 -24.55 -8.67
N VAL A 82 -1.09 -25.49 -8.10
CA VAL A 82 0.22 -25.90 -8.64
C VAL A 82 0.27 -27.42 -8.74
N PRO A 83 0.61 -27.98 -9.91
CA PRO A 83 0.87 -29.42 -10.04
C PRO A 83 2.07 -29.86 -9.22
N ALA A 84 1.91 -30.94 -8.47
CA ALA A 84 2.95 -31.52 -7.64
C ALA A 84 3.03 -33.03 -7.89
N GLY A 85 4.26 -33.53 -7.94
CA GLY A 85 4.58 -34.94 -8.10
C GLY A 85 5.14 -35.54 -6.82
N LEU A 86 4.69 -36.74 -6.49
CA LEU A 86 5.37 -37.61 -5.54
C LEU A 86 5.98 -38.78 -6.31
N ILE A 87 7.30 -38.88 -6.26
CA ILE A 87 8.10 -39.81 -7.04
C ILE A 87 8.66 -40.87 -6.09
N TRP A 88 8.33 -42.14 -6.34
CA TRP A 88 8.93 -43.26 -5.63
C TRP A 88 10.15 -43.75 -6.39
N LYS A 89 11.35 -43.44 -5.89
CA LYS A 89 12.63 -43.82 -6.52
C LYS A 89 12.81 -45.34 -6.71
N PRO A 90 12.35 -46.24 -5.81
CA PRO A 90 12.52 -47.69 -6.00
C PRO A 90 11.70 -48.26 -7.17
N GLY A 91 10.52 -47.68 -7.46
CA GLY A 91 9.58 -48.16 -8.47
C GLY A 91 9.55 -47.34 -9.77
N ARG A 92 10.08 -46.11 -9.76
CA ARG A 92 9.85 -45.06 -10.79
C ARG A 92 8.37 -44.74 -11.04
N ASP A 93 7.51 -45.07 -10.08
CA ASP A 93 6.12 -44.64 -10.12
C ASP A 93 6.05 -43.16 -9.69
N MET A 94 5.25 -42.40 -10.41
CA MET A 94 5.00 -40.99 -10.14
C MET A 94 3.50 -40.76 -10.00
N GLN A 95 3.10 -40.16 -8.89
CA GLN A 95 1.74 -39.67 -8.71
C GLN A 95 1.76 -38.15 -8.84
N GLU A 96 1.14 -37.64 -9.91
CA GLU A 96 0.95 -36.21 -10.12
C GLU A 96 -0.45 -35.78 -9.66
N GLN A 97 -0.51 -34.66 -8.96
CA GLN A 97 -1.77 -34.08 -8.50
C GLN A 97 -1.68 -32.56 -8.48
N THR A 98 -2.72 -31.88 -8.96
CA THR A 98 -2.85 -30.42 -8.82
C THR A 98 -3.24 -30.07 -7.38
N LEU A 99 -2.40 -29.30 -6.71
CA LEU A 99 -2.58 -28.91 -5.30
C LEU A 99 -3.04 -27.47 -5.19
N PHE A 100 -4.05 -27.24 -4.34
CA PHE A 100 -4.41 -25.89 -3.90
C PHE A 100 -3.37 -25.38 -2.91
N ILE A 101 -2.65 -24.32 -3.29
CA ILE A 101 -1.57 -23.74 -2.49
C ILE A 101 -2.09 -22.60 -1.61
N GLY A 102 -3.05 -21.80 -2.10
CA GLY A 102 -3.63 -20.70 -1.32
C GLY A 102 -4.28 -19.62 -2.17
N ASN A 103 -4.73 -18.56 -1.52
CA ASN A 103 -5.39 -17.43 -2.15
C ASN A 103 -4.43 -16.25 -2.33
N ILE A 104 -4.32 -15.75 -3.56
CA ILE A 104 -3.55 -14.54 -3.89
C ILE A 104 -4.53 -13.38 -4.08
N PRO A 105 -4.47 -12.32 -3.25
CA PRO A 105 -5.24 -11.10 -3.49
C PRO A 105 -4.92 -10.49 -4.85
N LEU A 106 -5.96 -10.19 -5.64
CA LEU A 106 -5.79 -9.62 -6.96
C LEU A 106 -5.84 -8.08 -6.92
N MET A 107 -5.02 -7.46 -7.77
CA MET A 107 -5.05 -6.03 -8.00
C MET A 107 -6.14 -5.69 -9.01
N ASN A 108 -6.97 -4.68 -8.71
CA ASN A 108 -7.94 -4.17 -9.66
C ASN A 108 -7.33 -3.23 -10.70
N SER A 109 -8.12 -2.83 -11.68
CA SER A 109 -7.72 -1.89 -12.75
C SER A 109 -7.24 -0.52 -12.23
N LEU A 110 -7.58 -0.17 -10.99
CA LEU A 110 -7.17 1.07 -10.33
C LEU A 110 -5.82 0.97 -9.60
N GLY A 111 -5.19 -0.20 -9.58
CA GLY A 111 -3.94 -0.44 -8.86
C GLY A 111 -4.12 -0.65 -7.35
N THR A 112 -5.30 -1.13 -6.93
CA THR A 112 -5.68 -1.34 -5.53
C THR A 112 -6.11 -2.78 -5.27
N PHE A 113 -5.98 -3.22 -4.02
CA PHE A 113 -6.41 -4.54 -3.55
C PHE A 113 -7.63 -4.39 -2.64
N ILE A 114 -8.58 -5.33 -2.72
CA ILE A 114 -9.73 -5.35 -1.81
C ILE A 114 -9.46 -6.44 -0.78
N VAL A 115 -9.26 -6.04 0.48
CA VAL A 115 -9.00 -6.96 1.59
C VAL A 115 -9.99 -6.67 2.70
N ASN A 116 -10.81 -7.67 3.04
CA ASN A 116 -11.93 -7.55 3.99
C ASN A 116 -12.88 -6.38 3.65
N GLY A 117 -13.22 -6.24 2.37
CA GLY A 117 -14.06 -5.18 1.80
C GLY A 117 -13.49 -3.77 1.85
N ILE A 118 -12.20 -3.63 2.14
CA ILE A 118 -11.53 -2.32 2.20
C ILE A 118 -10.52 -2.24 1.07
N TYR A 119 -10.59 -1.16 0.28
CA TYR A 119 -9.57 -0.83 -0.71
C TYR A 119 -8.25 -0.49 -0.04
N ARG A 120 -7.18 -1.15 -0.48
CA ARG A 120 -5.82 -1.07 0.03
C ARG A 120 -4.83 -0.86 -1.12
N ILE A 121 -3.78 -0.08 -0.88
CA ILE A 121 -2.72 0.20 -1.85
C ILE A 121 -1.38 -0.21 -1.25
N VAL A 122 -0.63 -1.06 -1.94
CA VAL A 122 0.73 -1.41 -1.51
C VAL A 122 1.67 -0.24 -1.86
N ILE A 123 2.33 0.32 -0.84
CA ILE A 123 3.30 1.41 -1.02
C ILE A 123 4.65 0.81 -1.40
N ASN A 124 5.31 1.41 -2.40
CA ASN A 124 6.66 1.00 -2.79
C ASN A 124 7.65 1.29 -1.67
N GLN A 125 8.41 0.28 -1.25
CA GLN A 125 9.40 0.43 -0.19
C GLN A 125 10.80 0.62 -0.79
N ILE A 126 11.56 1.59 -0.27
CA ILE A 126 12.97 1.76 -0.61
C ILE A 126 13.81 1.07 0.45
N LEU A 127 14.59 0.08 0.01
CA LEU A 127 15.53 -0.67 0.82
C LEU A 127 16.95 -0.48 0.29
N GLN A 128 17.93 -0.79 1.13
CA GLN A 128 19.31 -0.91 0.66
C GLN A 128 19.41 -2.16 -0.21
N SER A 129 19.92 -2.00 -1.43
CA SER A 129 20.17 -3.14 -2.31
C SER A 129 21.21 -4.09 -1.69
N PRO A 130 21.14 -5.38 -1.98
CA PRO A 130 22.25 -6.29 -1.70
C PRO A 130 23.51 -5.79 -2.39
N GLY A 131 24.65 -5.92 -1.73
CA GLY A 131 25.92 -5.42 -2.24
C GLY A 131 26.93 -5.11 -1.15
N ILE A 132 28.04 -4.54 -1.59
CA ILE A 132 29.16 -4.14 -0.74
C ILE A 132 29.19 -2.62 -0.65
N TYR A 133 29.06 -2.10 0.57
CA TYR A 133 29.02 -0.69 0.85
C TYR A 133 30.28 -0.26 1.59
N TYR A 134 30.97 0.73 1.04
CA TYR A 134 32.13 1.31 1.70
C TYR A 134 31.73 2.60 2.41
N ARG A 135 32.23 2.78 3.62
CA ARG A 135 32.07 3.99 4.40
C ARG A 135 33.40 4.40 5.00
N SER A 136 33.66 5.70 5.00
CA SER A 136 34.74 6.32 5.77
C SER A 136 34.13 7.24 6.82
N GLU A 137 34.41 6.97 8.09
CA GLU A 137 34.01 7.83 9.21
C GLU A 137 35.27 8.37 9.89
N LEU A 138 35.26 9.64 10.30
CA LEU A 138 36.32 10.21 11.12
C LEU A 138 36.01 9.93 12.57
N ASP A 139 36.95 9.31 13.28
CA ASP A 139 36.84 9.12 14.71
C ASP A 139 37.01 10.47 15.46
N HIS A 140 36.76 10.49 16.76
CA HIS A 140 36.92 11.65 17.66
C HIS A 140 38.33 12.26 17.59
N ASN A 141 39.33 11.48 17.17
CA ASN A 141 40.73 11.89 17.03
C ASN A 141 41.09 12.32 15.58
N GLY A 142 40.12 12.38 14.66
CA GLY A 142 40.33 12.77 13.26
C GLY A 142 40.95 11.69 12.37
N ILE A 143 41.08 10.45 12.84
CA ILE A 143 41.60 9.33 12.05
C ILE A 143 40.43 8.69 11.27
N ALA A 144 40.64 8.47 9.97
CA ALA A 144 39.67 7.79 9.12
C ALA A 144 39.58 6.29 9.46
N VAL A 145 38.38 5.84 9.82
CA VAL A 145 38.00 4.44 9.99
C VAL A 145 37.22 4.04 8.75
N TYR A 146 37.70 3.01 8.07
CA TYR A 146 37.06 2.47 6.87
C TYR A 146 36.22 1.25 7.26
N THR A 147 34.98 1.21 6.81
CA THR A 147 34.06 0.09 7.02
C THR A 147 33.52 -0.39 5.67
N GLY A 148 33.65 -1.68 5.40
CA GLY A 148 32.99 -2.38 4.29
C GLY A 148 31.84 -3.22 4.84
N THR A 149 30.60 -2.86 4.52
CA THR A 149 29.41 -3.63 4.90
C THR A 149 28.92 -4.46 3.73
N ILE A 150 28.82 -5.77 3.94
CA ILE A 150 28.27 -6.73 2.98
C ILE A 150 26.83 -7.04 3.39
N ILE A 151 25.91 -6.75 2.47
CA ILE A 151 24.49 -7.04 2.61
C ILE A 151 24.12 -8.06 1.55
N SER A 152 23.63 -9.23 1.97
CA SER A 152 23.12 -10.27 1.08
C SER A 152 21.59 -10.21 1.00
N ASP A 153 21.03 -10.77 -0.07
CA ASP A 153 19.58 -10.98 -0.23
C ASP A 153 19.00 -11.85 0.90
N TRP A 154 19.76 -12.89 1.28
CA TRP A 154 19.41 -13.84 2.32
C TRP A 154 20.54 -13.96 3.34
N GLY A 155 20.20 -13.94 4.63
CA GLY A 155 21.14 -14.19 5.71
C GLY A 155 21.57 -12.95 6.51
N GLY A 156 22.70 -13.07 7.21
CA GLY A 156 23.19 -12.08 8.15
C GLY A 156 24.08 -11.02 7.51
N ARG A 157 24.00 -9.77 8.00
CA ARG A 157 24.91 -8.69 7.60
C ARG A 157 26.32 -8.97 8.12
N SER A 158 27.32 -8.76 7.25
CA SER A 158 28.73 -8.87 7.62
C SER A 158 29.43 -7.53 7.44
N GLU A 159 30.21 -7.12 8.43
CA GLU A 159 30.94 -5.84 8.43
C GLU A 159 32.43 -6.12 8.56
N LEU A 160 33.22 -5.47 7.71
CA LEU A 160 34.68 -5.43 7.77
C LEU A 160 35.09 -4.03 8.18
N GLU A 161 35.92 -3.89 9.21
CA GLU A 161 36.33 -2.60 9.76
C GLU A 161 37.86 -2.53 9.87
N ILE A 162 38.45 -1.43 9.40
CA ILE A 162 39.87 -1.14 9.57
C ILE A 162 40.01 -0.17 10.74
N ASP A 163 40.53 -0.67 11.86
CA ASP A 163 40.77 0.09 13.09
C ASP A 163 41.94 1.09 12.90
N ARG A 164 42.07 2.06 13.82
CA ARG A 164 43.11 3.10 13.84
C ARG A 164 44.55 2.57 13.74
N LYS A 165 44.78 1.31 14.15
CA LYS A 165 46.07 0.62 14.06
C LYS A 165 46.26 -0.17 12.75
N ALA A 166 45.46 0.12 11.71
CA ALA A 166 45.42 -0.62 10.45
C ALA A 166 45.13 -2.13 10.61
N ARG A 167 44.42 -2.51 11.68
CA ARG A 167 44.00 -3.90 11.91
C ARG A 167 42.62 -4.11 11.33
N ILE A 168 42.45 -5.21 10.60
CA ILE A 168 41.19 -5.57 9.96
C ILE A 168 40.40 -6.47 10.90
N TRP A 169 39.19 -6.02 11.21
CA TRP A 169 38.21 -6.73 12.02
C TRP A 169 37.04 -7.14 11.13
N ALA A 170 36.45 -8.30 11.44
CA ALA A 170 35.21 -8.74 10.86
C ALA A 170 34.14 -8.86 11.95
N ARG A 171 32.89 -8.62 11.57
CA ARG A 171 31.70 -8.80 12.40
C ARG A 171 30.64 -9.49 11.57
N VAL A 172 30.21 -10.67 11.98
CA VAL A 172 29.16 -11.45 11.30
C VAL A 172 27.88 -11.41 12.14
N SER A 173 26.76 -11.04 11.51
CA SER A 173 25.42 -11.01 12.13
C SER A 173 25.33 -10.20 13.43
N ARG A 174 26.02 -9.04 13.50
CA ARG A 174 26.06 -8.14 14.67
C ARG A 174 26.64 -8.78 15.95
N LYS A 175 27.44 -9.84 15.83
CA LYS A 175 28.17 -10.45 16.96
C LYS A 175 29.43 -9.65 17.34
N GLN A 176 30.27 -10.20 18.21
CA GLN A 176 31.55 -9.59 18.61
C GLN A 176 32.49 -9.39 17.41
N LYS A 177 33.38 -8.38 17.52
CA LYS A 177 34.47 -8.17 16.56
C LYS A 177 35.44 -9.34 16.65
N ILE A 178 35.67 -10.01 15.53
CA ILE A 178 36.67 -11.05 15.37
C ILE A 178 37.79 -10.54 14.47
N SER A 179 39.02 -10.97 14.69
CA SER A 179 40.11 -10.67 13.75
C SER A 179 39.80 -11.29 12.40
N ILE A 180 40.11 -10.61 11.30
CA ILE A 180 39.91 -11.16 9.94
C ILE A 180 40.62 -12.51 9.76
N LEU A 181 41.75 -12.72 10.44
CA LEU A 181 42.51 -13.96 10.39
C LEU A 181 41.70 -15.15 10.93
N VAL A 182 40.86 -14.93 11.93
CA VAL A 182 39.98 -15.97 12.49
C VAL A 182 38.88 -16.32 11.49
N LEU A 183 38.33 -15.32 10.81
CA LEU A 183 37.33 -15.55 9.76
C LEU A 183 37.94 -16.31 8.57
N LEU A 184 39.11 -15.89 8.10
CA LEU A 184 39.84 -16.56 7.01
C LEU A 184 40.21 -18.00 7.40
N SER A 185 40.68 -18.22 8.62
CA SER A 185 40.96 -19.57 9.12
C SER A 185 39.70 -20.43 9.22
N ALA A 186 38.56 -19.87 9.64
CA ALA A 186 37.27 -20.57 9.66
C ALA A 186 36.73 -20.88 8.26
N MET A 187 37.07 -20.06 7.26
CA MET A 187 36.82 -20.33 5.83
C MET A 187 37.76 -21.39 5.24
N GLY A 188 38.69 -21.92 6.05
CA GLY A 188 39.60 -23.00 5.66
C GLY A 188 40.98 -22.55 5.21
N SER A 189 41.32 -21.26 5.30
CA SER A 189 42.62 -20.74 4.87
C SER A 189 43.71 -21.00 5.92
N ASN A 190 44.80 -21.65 5.53
CA ASN A 190 46.02 -21.74 6.34
C ASN A 190 46.80 -20.41 6.32
N LEU A 191 47.56 -20.08 7.38
CA LEU A 191 48.41 -18.87 7.43
C LEU A 191 49.42 -18.75 6.27
N ARG A 192 49.78 -19.87 5.63
CA ARG A 192 50.60 -19.91 4.40
C ARG A 192 49.79 -19.69 3.10
N GLU A 193 48.52 -20.10 3.06
CA GLU A 193 47.60 -19.89 1.92
C GLU A 193 47.02 -18.46 1.90
N ILE A 194 47.00 -17.76 3.04
CA ILE A 194 46.61 -16.34 3.11
C ILE A 194 47.65 -15.44 2.41
N LEU A 195 48.90 -15.91 2.28
CA LEU A 195 49.98 -15.23 1.56
C LEU A 195 50.00 -15.59 0.07
N ASP A 196 49.57 -16.79 -0.29
CA ASP A 196 49.55 -17.32 -1.66
C ASP A 196 48.15 -17.89 -1.95
N ASN A 197 47.23 -17.06 -2.47
CA ASN A 197 45.92 -17.52 -2.91
C ASN A 197 46.07 -18.49 -4.10
N ASP A 198 45.76 -19.78 -3.90
CA ASP A 198 44.92 -20.53 -4.85
C ASP A 198 44.38 -21.87 -4.27
N GLN A 199 43.08 -22.09 -4.48
CA GLN A 199 42.30 -23.36 -4.49
C GLN A 199 41.54 -23.88 -3.22
N LEU A 200 40.22 -23.68 -3.32
CA LEU A 200 39.07 -24.04 -2.47
C LEU A 200 38.64 -25.53 -2.59
N GLY A 201 39.49 -26.49 -2.20
CA GLY A 201 39.22 -27.91 -2.48
C GLY A 201 38.57 -28.77 -1.38
N LEU A 202 38.80 -28.51 -0.08
CA LEU A 202 38.69 -29.59 0.91
C LEU A 202 37.68 -29.40 2.07
N ALA A 203 36.90 -28.31 2.08
CA ALA A 203 36.02 -27.98 3.22
C ALA A 203 34.58 -28.52 3.12
N LEU A 204 34.10 -28.94 1.95
CA LEU A 204 32.70 -29.38 1.78
C LEU A 204 32.42 -30.83 2.25
N VAL A 205 33.42 -31.70 2.34
CA VAL A 205 33.23 -33.13 2.67
C VAL A 205 33.01 -33.38 4.18
N ARG A 206 33.31 -32.40 5.05
CA ARG A 206 33.26 -32.58 6.51
C ARG A 206 32.02 -32.00 7.21
N LEU A 207 31.29 -31.10 6.56
CA LEU A 207 30.05 -30.54 7.12
C LEU A 207 28.83 -31.46 6.84
N GLU A 208 28.82 -32.12 5.69
CA GLU A 208 27.75 -33.03 5.26
C GLU A 208 27.57 -34.22 6.22
N ASN A 209 28.68 -34.79 6.71
CA ASN A 209 28.66 -35.96 7.58
C ASN A 209 28.25 -35.66 9.03
N VAL A 210 28.32 -34.39 9.46
CA VAL A 210 27.97 -33.97 10.84
C VAL A 210 26.49 -33.59 10.94
N VAL A 211 25.93 -33.02 9.86
CA VAL A 211 24.48 -32.69 9.79
C VAL A 211 23.64 -33.95 9.53
N ARG A 212 24.16 -34.93 8.79
CA ARG A 212 23.48 -36.21 8.53
C ARG A 212 23.35 -37.11 9.77
N GLY A 213 24.16 -36.88 10.81
CA GLY A 213 24.15 -37.68 12.05
C GLY A 213 23.16 -37.22 13.13
N THR A 214 22.61 -36.01 13.05
CA THR A 214 21.76 -35.42 14.10
C THR A 214 20.26 -35.53 13.84
N ILE A 215 19.84 -35.99 12.67
CA ILE A 215 18.42 -36.06 12.25
C ILE A 215 17.83 -37.49 12.39
N CYS A 216 18.63 -38.49 12.79
CA CYS A 216 18.18 -39.87 13.03
C CYS A 216 17.50 -40.12 14.39
N GLY A 217 16.92 -39.10 15.03
CA GLY A 217 16.45 -39.18 16.43
C GLY A 217 14.94 -39.19 16.68
N ALA A 218 14.08 -38.92 15.69
CA ALA A 218 12.67 -38.60 15.95
C ALA A 218 11.67 -39.50 15.17
N ILE A 219 11.46 -40.69 15.74
CA ILE A 219 10.20 -41.46 15.92
C ILE A 219 9.18 -41.57 14.75
N ARG A 220 8.99 -42.85 14.35
CA ARG A 220 7.76 -43.61 13.99
C ARG A 220 6.44 -42.83 13.80
N HIS A 221 5.79 -43.02 12.65
CA HIS A 221 4.66 -43.94 12.43
C HIS A 221 4.33 -43.98 10.92
N LYS A 222 4.12 -45.19 10.37
CA LYS A 222 3.79 -45.42 8.96
C LYS A 222 2.37 -44.93 8.64
N LEU A 223 2.27 -43.95 7.75
CA LEU A 223 1.06 -43.60 7.00
C LEU A 223 1.50 -43.28 5.56
N ILE A 224 0.78 -43.81 4.57
CA ILE A 224 1.03 -43.56 3.15
C ILE A 224 0.46 -42.16 2.83
N PRO A 225 1.29 -41.16 2.50
CA PRO A 225 0.81 -39.82 2.24
C PRO A 225 0.38 -39.65 0.78
N THR A 226 -0.77 -39.01 0.56
CA THR A 226 -1.13 -38.41 -0.73
C THR A 226 -0.60 -36.97 -0.77
N PRO A 227 -0.24 -36.42 -1.96
CA PRO A 227 0.28 -35.04 -2.08
C PRO A 227 -0.61 -33.97 -1.42
N GLN A 228 -1.94 -34.15 -1.46
CA GLN A 228 -2.91 -33.27 -0.78
C GLN A 228 -2.78 -33.22 0.75
N ASN A 229 -2.28 -34.27 1.41
CA ASN A 229 -2.16 -34.32 2.87
C ASN A 229 -0.84 -33.72 3.39
N LEU A 230 0.12 -33.44 2.49
CA LEU A 230 1.44 -32.91 2.83
C LEU A 230 1.49 -31.37 2.75
N VAL A 231 0.62 -30.78 1.94
CA VAL A 231 0.59 -29.34 1.69
C VAL A 231 -0.68 -28.74 2.29
N THR A 232 -0.52 -27.93 3.33
CA THR A 232 -1.61 -27.13 3.88
C THR A 232 -1.50 -25.70 3.35
N SER A 233 -2.59 -25.13 2.85
CA SER A 233 -2.65 -23.76 2.31
C SER A 233 -2.70 -22.65 3.38
N THR A 234 -2.85 -23.02 4.65
CA THR A 234 -2.98 -22.08 5.77
C THR A 234 -1.75 -21.18 5.98
N PRO A 235 -0.48 -21.61 5.83
CA PRO A 235 0.66 -20.74 6.04
C PRO A 235 0.74 -19.61 5.01
N LEU A 236 0.43 -19.88 3.74
CA LEU A 236 0.46 -18.85 2.70
C LEU A 236 -0.70 -17.86 2.82
N THR A 237 -1.90 -18.37 3.10
CA THR A 237 -3.06 -17.49 3.31
C THR A 237 -2.84 -16.57 4.51
N THR A 238 -2.30 -17.10 5.63
CA THR A 238 -2.01 -16.31 6.83
C THR A 238 -0.85 -15.32 6.66
N THR A 239 0.16 -15.62 5.84
CA THR A 239 1.25 -14.67 5.53
C THR A 239 0.74 -13.51 4.68
N TYR A 240 -0.06 -13.77 3.64
CA TYR A 240 -0.69 -12.70 2.86
C TYR A 240 -1.63 -11.85 3.71
N GLU A 241 -2.51 -12.46 4.50
CA GLU A 241 -3.37 -11.71 5.43
C GLU A 241 -2.56 -10.85 6.41
N SER A 242 -1.45 -11.39 6.94
CA SER A 242 -0.55 -10.64 7.82
C SER A 242 0.14 -9.47 7.10
N PHE A 243 0.59 -9.68 5.87
CA PHE A 243 1.22 -8.63 5.03
C PHE A 243 0.25 -7.48 4.74
N PHE A 244 -0.97 -7.81 4.31
CA PHE A 244 -2.01 -6.81 4.02
C PHE A 244 -2.64 -6.19 5.27
N ARG A 245 -2.34 -6.70 6.48
CA ARG A 245 -2.72 -6.08 7.75
C ARG A 245 -1.66 -5.12 8.30
N THR A 246 -0.37 -5.40 8.06
CA THR A 246 0.75 -4.70 8.72
C THR A 246 1.34 -3.54 7.91
N THR A 247 1.06 -3.46 6.61
CA THR A 247 1.54 -2.37 5.75
C THR A 247 0.72 -1.09 5.97
N PRO A 248 1.33 0.10 6.08
CA PRO A 248 0.61 1.35 6.28
C PRO A 248 -0.08 1.79 4.99
N PHE A 249 -1.41 1.71 4.94
CA PHE A 249 -2.21 2.06 3.77
C PHE A 249 -2.62 3.54 3.79
N ILE A 250 -2.33 4.27 2.71
CA ILE A 250 -2.81 5.65 2.53
C ILE A 250 -3.67 5.71 1.27
N SER A 251 -4.90 6.17 1.44
CA SER A 251 -5.82 6.47 0.34
C SER A 251 -5.22 7.54 -0.57
N ILE A 252 -5.17 7.24 -1.87
CA ILE A 252 -5.01 8.12 -3.05
C ILE A 252 -3.65 8.08 -3.79
N HIS A 253 -2.59 7.38 -3.35
CA HIS A 253 -1.34 7.44 -4.12
C HIS A 253 -0.56 6.13 -4.25
N GLY A 254 -0.81 5.40 -5.35
CA GLY A 254 0.05 4.30 -5.82
C GLY A 254 1.48 4.73 -6.22
N ARG A 255 1.79 6.03 -6.22
CA ARG A 255 3.13 6.57 -6.52
C ARG A 255 3.92 7.02 -5.30
N LYS A 256 3.53 6.59 -4.09
CA LYS A 256 4.29 6.85 -2.87
C LYS A 256 5.46 5.90 -2.70
N LEU A 257 6.51 6.41 -2.07
CA LEU A 257 7.70 5.69 -1.65
C LEU A 257 7.85 5.80 -0.14
N SER A 258 8.28 4.72 0.50
CA SER A 258 8.59 4.73 1.93
C SER A 258 9.90 4.03 2.24
N TYR A 259 10.74 4.65 3.06
CA TYR A 259 11.87 3.99 3.71
C TYR A 259 11.44 3.20 4.96
N LEU A 260 10.19 3.35 5.39
CA LEU A 260 9.63 2.71 6.56
C LEU A 260 9.10 1.32 6.22
N GLY A 261 9.06 0.45 7.23
CA GLY A 261 8.49 -0.90 7.09
C GLY A 261 9.47 -2.01 7.49
N PRO A 262 9.05 -3.28 7.39
CA PRO A 262 9.92 -4.41 7.66
C PRO A 262 11.16 -4.37 6.76
N GLY A 263 12.35 -4.65 7.32
CA GLY A 263 13.63 -4.55 6.60
C GLY A 263 14.16 -3.14 6.36
N GLY A 264 13.30 -2.11 6.50
CA GLY A 264 13.63 -0.70 6.32
C GLY A 264 14.06 0.01 7.60
N LEU A 265 13.81 1.31 7.65
CA LEU A 265 14.14 2.18 8.77
C LEU A 265 12.90 2.45 9.63
N THR A 266 13.11 2.86 10.87
CA THR A 266 12.04 3.46 11.68
C THR A 266 12.21 4.96 11.73
N GLY A 267 11.11 5.70 11.87
CA GLY A 267 11.15 7.17 11.95
C GLY A 267 12.09 7.70 13.05
N ARG A 268 12.28 6.96 14.14
CA ARG A 268 13.17 7.34 15.25
C ARG A 268 14.64 7.00 15.02
N THR A 269 14.93 5.97 14.22
CA THR A 269 16.32 5.50 13.97
C THR A 269 16.93 6.08 12.71
N ALA A 270 16.12 6.70 11.84
CA ALA A 270 16.62 7.28 10.59
C ALA A 270 17.49 8.52 10.86
N SER A 271 18.69 8.52 10.29
CA SER A 271 19.65 9.62 10.41
C SER A 271 19.25 10.81 9.52
N PHE A 272 19.79 11.99 9.83
CA PHE A 272 19.56 13.20 9.04
C PHE A 272 19.96 13.02 7.56
N ARG A 273 21.10 12.36 7.29
CA ARG A 273 21.57 12.10 5.91
C ARG A 273 20.58 11.34 5.02
N ILE A 274 19.74 10.49 5.62
CA ILE A 274 18.74 9.71 4.86
C ILE A 274 17.50 10.55 4.57
N ARG A 275 17.24 11.58 5.39
CA ARG A 275 16.12 12.51 5.22
C ARG A 275 16.43 13.63 4.23
N ASP A 276 17.71 13.90 4.02
CA ASP A 276 18.19 14.92 3.10
C ASP A 276 17.90 14.53 1.63
N ILE A 277 17.77 15.55 0.79
CA ILE A 277 17.53 15.38 -0.65
C ILE A 277 18.88 15.15 -1.33
N HIS A 278 19.04 13.99 -1.96
CA HIS A 278 20.23 13.66 -2.73
C HIS A 278 20.08 14.11 -4.20
N PRO A 279 21.14 14.59 -4.89
CA PRO A 279 21.07 14.97 -6.30
C PRO A 279 20.52 13.87 -7.22
N SER A 280 20.78 12.60 -6.91
CA SER A 280 20.23 11.46 -7.68
C SER A 280 18.70 11.36 -7.64
N HIS A 281 18.03 12.04 -6.72
CA HIS A 281 16.57 12.10 -6.65
C HIS A 281 15.97 12.83 -7.86
N TYR A 282 16.75 13.64 -8.56
CA TYR A 282 16.31 14.45 -9.68
C TYR A 282 15.61 13.61 -10.77
N GLY A 283 14.36 13.97 -11.10
CA GLY A 283 13.54 13.25 -12.07
C GLY A 283 13.06 11.86 -11.63
N ARG A 284 13.32 11.45 -10.38
CA ARG A 284 13.02 10.14 -9.81
C ARG A 284 12.11 10.25 -8.58
N ILE A 285 12.56 10.97 -7.57
CA ILE A 285 11.84 11.23 -6.31
C ILE A 285 11.59 12.72 -6.21
N CYS A 286 10.35 13.11 -5.94
CA CYS A 286 10.02 14.53 -5.83
C CYS A 286 10.69 15.14 -4.57
N PRO A 287 11.45 16.23 -4.71
CA PRO A 287 12.09 16.90 -3.56
C PRO A 287 11.09 17.70 -2.70
N ILE A 288 9.90 18.00 -3.24
CA ILE A 288 8.89 18.83 -2.57
C ILE A 288 7.86 17.99 -1.83
N ASP A 289 7.39 16.87 -2.40
CA ASP A 289 6.28 16.10 -1.83
C ASP A 289 6.77 15.05 -0.84
N THR A 290 6.85 15.42 0.44
CA THR A 290 7.15 14.53 1.56
C THR A 290 6.14 14.71 2.71
N SER A 291 6.03 13.72 3.60
CA SER A 291 5.20 13.84 4.80
C SER A 291 5.78 14.84 5.80
N GLU A 292 4.93 15.55 6.52
CA GLU A 292 5.33 16.43 7.63
C GLU A 292 5.62 15.66 8.94
N GLY A 293 6.32 16.31 9.87
CA GLY A 293 6.62 15.77 11.21
C GLY A 293 7.76 14.74 11.24
N ILE A 294 7.62 13.68 12.04
CA ILE A 294 8.70 12.71 12.26
C ILE A 294 9.09 11.90 11.01
N ASN A 295 8.25 11.89 9.97
CA ASN A 295 8.47 11.10 8.76
C ASN A 295 9.02 11.93 7.58
N VAL A 296 9.37 13.20 7.79
CA VAL A 296 10.00 14.07 6.76
C VAL A 296 11.21 13.38 6.14
N GLY A 297 11.25 13.33 4.80
CA GLY A 297 12.29 12.68 4.01
C GLY A 297 12.21 11.14 3.97
N LEU A 298 11.37 10.51 4.82
CA LEU A 298 11.20 9.05 4.87
C LEU A 298 10.01 8.55 4.07
N ILE A 299 9.05 9.42 3.79
CA ILE A 299 7.92 9.15 2.90
C ILE A 299 7.89 10.24 1.85
N GLY A 300 7.95 9.85 0.58
CA GLY A 300 7.94 10.76 -0.56
C GLY A 300 7.05 10.25 -1.68
N SER A 301 7.01 11.00 -2.77
CA SER A 301 6.31 10.60 -4.00
C SER A 301 7.28 10.50 -5.17
N LEU A 302 7.02 9.56 -6.07
CA LEU A 302 7.73 9.46 -7.35
C LEU A 302 7.44 10.69 -8.21
N ALA A 303 8.43 11.11 -8.98
CA ALA A 303 8.26 12.10 -10.04
C ALA A 303 7.33 11.57 -11.15
N ILE A 304 6.73 12.46 -11.93
CA ILE A 304 5.74 12.09 -12.98
C ILE A 304 6.31 11.04 -13.96
N HIS A 305 7.54 11.24 -14.43
CA HIS A 305 8.15 10.38 -15.45
C HIS A 305 9.07 9.29 -14.88
N ALA A 306 9.12 9.15 -13.56
CA ALA A 306 9.88 8.08 -12.93
C ALA A 306 9.25 6.71 -13.24
N ARG A 307 10.08 5.70 -13.46
CA ARG A 307 9.70 4.29 -13.62
C ARG A 307 10.58 3.38 -12.76
N ILE A 308 10.16 2.14 -12.56
CA ILE A 308 10.94 1.14 -11.83
C ILE A 308 11.51 0.16 -12.86
N GLY A 309 12.83 0.13 -12.98
CA GLY A 309 13.56 -0.78 -13.85
C GLY A 309 13.41 -2.24 -13.44
N HIS A 310 13.98 -3.14 -14.25
CA HIS A 310 13.91 -4.58 -14.02
C HIS A 310 14.56 -5.00 -12.68
N TRP A 311 15.69 -4.39 -12.33
CA TRP A 311 16.44 -4.66 -11.09
C TRP A 311 15.91 -3.90 -9.86
N GLY A 312 14.76 -3.24 -9.96
CA GLY A 312 14.16 -2.45 -8.87
C GLY A 312 14.75 -1.04 -8.69
N SER A 313 15.66 -0.60 -9.56
CA SER A 313 16.16 0.79 -9.58
C SER A 313 15.11 1.76 -10.12
N ILE A 314 15.09 2.99 -9.59
CA ILE A 314 14.22 4.05 -10.12
C ILE A 314 14.93 4.72 -11.30
N GLU A 315 14.31 4.67 -12.46
CA GLU A 315 14.83 5.21 -13.72
C GLU A 315 14.02 6.44 -14.14
N THR A 316 14.65 7.33 -14.92
CA THR A 316 14.02 8.54 -15.47
C THR A 316 14.07 8.53 -17.00
N GLN A 317 13.18 9.29 -17.64
CA GLN A 317 12.92 9.19 -19.09
C GLN A 317 14.07 9.67 -19.99
N VAL A 318 15.15 10.22 -19.44
CA VAL A 318 16.40 10.43 -20.19
C VAL A 318 17.02 9.07 -20.43
N PHE A 319 16.65 8.39 -21.53
CA PHE A 319 17.13 7.05 -21.90
C PHE A 319 16.96 5.93 -20.85
N TYR A 320 16.01 6.05 -19.91
CA TYR A 320 15.84 5.11 -18.79
C TYR A 320 17.11 4.90 -17.99
N LEU A 321 17.80 6.00 -17.67
CA LEU A 321 19.07 5.94 -16.95
C LEU A 321 18.87 5.72 -15.45
N ALA A 322 19.45 4.62 -14.95
CA ALA A 322 19.62 4.37 -13.53
C ALA A 322 20.59 5.40 -12.91
N PRO A 323 20.48 5.69 -11.60
CA PRO A 323 21.34 6.67 -10.93
C PRO A 323 22.84 6.43 -11.13
N SER A 324 23.28 5.17 -11.12
CA SER A 324 24.68 4.79 -11.32
C SER A 324 25.22 5.13 -12.71
N ILE A 325 24.34 5.18 -13.71
CA ILE A 325 24.72 5.47 -15.09
C ILE A 325 24.68 6.99 -15.33
N ASP A 326 23.69 7.67 -14.74
CA ASP A 326 23.47 9.13 -14.82
C ASP A 326 24.70 9.95 -14.40
N GLU A 327 25.43 9.49 -13.37
CA GLU A 327 26.65 10.15 -12.87
C GLU A 327 27.76 10.29 -13.92
N TYR A 328 27.77 9.44 -14.95
CA TYR A 328 28.78 9.48 -16.03
C TYR A 328 28.42 10.46 -17.15
N TYR A 329 27.25 11.10 -17.10
CA TYR A 329 26.75 11.99 -18.14
C TYR A 329 26.47 13.40 -17.62
N MET A 330 26.68 14.39 -18.49
CA MET A 330 26.34 15.78 -18.21
C MET A 330 25.05 16.12 -18.96
N VAL A 331 24.00 16.40 -18.20
CA VAL A 331 22.63 16.60 -18.68
C VAL A 331 22.28 18.09 -18.65
N ALA A 332 21.84 18.66 -19.78
CA ALA A 332 21.45 20.07 -19.86
C ALA A 332 20.08 20.32 -19.19
N THR A 333 19.86 21.53 -18.69
CA THR A 333 18.56 21.94 -18.15
C THR A 333 17.58 22.33 -19.24
N GLY A 334 16.28 22.20 -18.95
CA GLY A 334 15.18 22.40 -19.89
C GLY A 334 14.94 23.81 -20.42
N ASN A 335 15.60 24.82 -19.86
CA ASN A 335 15.28 26.23 -20.10
C ASN A 335 16.21 26.89 -21.12
N SER A 336 17.04 26.13 -21.84
CA SER A 336 17.78 26.70 -22.97
C SER A 336 16.77 27.20 -24.01
N LEU A 337 16.81 28.49 -24.30
CA LEU A 337 16.00 29.09 -25.36
C LEU A 337 16.45 28.48 -26.69
N ALA A 338 15.70 27.53 -27.24
CA ALA A 338 15.83 27.14 -28.63
C ALA A 338 15.23 28.27 -29.50
N LEU A 339 15.96 29.38 -29.58
CA LEU A 339 15.61 30.54 -30.42
C LEU A 339 15.85 30.17 -31.89
N ASN A 340 14.82 29.64 -32.54
CA ASN A 340 14.80 29.26 -33.96
C ASN A 340 15.86 28.22 -34.37
N ARG A 341 15.51 27.35 -35.32
CA ARG A 341 16.43 26.34 -35.86
C ARG A 341 17.67 26.92 -36.58
N ASP A 342 17.74 28.24 -36.75
CA ASP A 342 18.68 28.89 -37.67
C ASP A 342 19.65 29.90 -37.00
N ILE A 343 19.58 30.14 -35.68
CA ILE A 343 20.50 31.06 -35.00
C ILE A 343 21.10 30.38 -33.76
N GLN A 344 22.38 29.99 -33.87
CA GLN A 344 23.19 29.60 -32.72
C GLN A 344 23.74 30.87 -32.05
N GLU A 345 23.02 31.40 -31.05
CA GLU A 345 23.71 32.16 -30.01
C GLU A 345 24.34 31.16 -29.02
N GLU A 346 25.67 31.17 -28.95
CA GLU A 346 26.49 30.36 -28.06
C GLU A 346 26.27 30.74 -26.58
N GLN A 347 25.19 30.24 -25.98
CA GLN A 347 25.30 29.73 -24.62
C GLN A 347 25.71 28.26 -24.72
N VAL A 348 27.02 28.02 -24.83
CA VAL A 348 27.58 26.67 -24.81
C VAL A 348 27.35 26.10 -23.41
N VAL A 349 26.25 25.36 -23.23
CA VAL A 349 26.11 24.43 -22.12
C VAL A 349 26.72 23.12 -22.60
N PRO A 350 27.91 22.72 -22.12
CA PRO A 350 28.41 21.39 -22.42
C PRO A 350 27.43 20.37 -21.85
N ALA A 351 26.68 19.69 -22.70
CA ALA A 351 25.78 18.63 -22.31
C ALA A 351 25.73 17.60 -23.43
N ARG A 352 25.76 16.32 -23.06
CA ARG A 352 25.69 15.23 -24.04
C ARG A 352 24.25 14.91 -24.46
N TYR A 353 23.24 15.38 -23.70
CA TYR A 353 21.83 15.07 -23.96
C TYR A 353 20.92 16.33 -23.97
N PRO A 354 19.99 16.42 -24.93
CA PRO A 354 19.12 17.59 -25.12
C PRO A 354 17.83 17.62 -24.26
N PHE A 355 17.42 18.86 -23.95
CA PHE A 355 16.12 19.47 -23.60
C PHE A 355 15.06 18.68 -22.80
N PHE A 356 14.56 19.30 -21.72
CA PHE A 356 13.54 18.74 -20.82
C PHE A 356 12.39 19.71 -20.54
N PRO A 357 11.11 19.28 -20.57
CA PRO A 357 10.05 20.07 -19.96
C PRO A 357 10.27 20.24 -18.45
N SER A 358 10.08 21.46 -17.95
CA SER A 358 10.30 21.88 -16.56
C SER A 358 9.53 21.07 -15.49
N ASN A 359 8.52 20.29 -15.89
CA ASN A 359 7.65 19.54 -15.00
C ASN A 359 8.09 18.08 -14.72
N ILE A 360 9.21 17.61 -15.30
CA ILE A 360 9.68 16.22 -15.10
C ILE A 360 10.09 15.94 -13.63
N PHE A 361 10.46 16.97 -12.87
CA PHE A 361 11.08 16.82 -11.55
C PHE A 361 10.09 16.62 -10.40
N PHE A 362 8.83 16.99 -10.60
CA PHE A 362 7.86 17.08 -9.53
C PHE A 362 6.93 15.86 -9.49
N SER A 363 6.34 15.61 -8.31
CA SER A 363 5.24 14.66 -8.17
C SER A 363 3.96 15.26 -8.74
N ILE A 364 2.95 14.43 -8.96
CA ILE A 364 1.61 14.89 -9.40
C ILE A 364 1.07 15.98 -8.48
N GLY A 365 1.23 15.83 -7.15
CA GLY A 365 0.72 16.80 -6.18
C GLY A 365 1.40 18.17 -6.29
N ALA A 366 2.73 18.19 -6.44
CA ALA A 366 3.48 19.43 -6.63
C ALA A 366 3.22 20.05 -8.02
N SER A 367 3.10 19.25 -9.07
CA SER A 367 2.84 19.74 -10.43
C SER A 367 1.42 20.27 -10.66
N LEU A 368 0.51 20.11 -9.70
CA LEU A 368 -0.83 20.73 -9.72
C LEU A 368 -0.84 22.14 -9.09
N ILE A 369 0.30 22.64 -8.60
CA ILE A 369 0.43 24.00 -8.05
C ILE A 369 0.80 24.95 -9.20
N PRO A 370 -0.09 25.88 -9.61
CA PRO A 370 0.29 26.89 -10.58
C PRO A 370 1.33 27.85 -9.98
N PHE A 371 2.25 28.34 -10.81
CA PHE A 371 3.29 29.29 -10.39
C PHE A 371 4.20 28.75 -9.27
N ILE A 372 4.47 27.44 -9.24
CA ILE A 372 5.30 26.81 -8.20
C ILE A 372 6.70 27.41 -8.12
N GLU A 373 7.24 27.88 -9.24
CA GLU A 373 8.53 28.57 -9.36
C GLU A 373 8.61 29.88 -8.57
N HIS A 374 7.46 30.48 -8.23
CA HIS A 374 7.36 31.69 -7.41
C HIS A 374 7.08 31.39 -5.94
N ASN A 375 7.01 30.12 -5.54
CA ASN A 375 6.79 29.68 -4.17
C ASN A 375 8.09 29.18 -3.54
N ASP A 376 8.24 29.38 -2.23
CA ASP A 376 9.29 28.68 -1.49
C ASP A 376 8.94 27.19 -1.34
N ALA A 377 9.97 26.36 -1.15
CA ALA A 377 9.82 24.91 -1.10
C ALA A 377 8.92 24.44 0.06
N ASN A 378 8.94 25.13 1.21
CA ASN A 378 8.14 24.73 2.37
C ASN A 378 6.65 25.00 2.13
N ARG A 379 6.29 26.14 1.53
CA ARG A 379 4.90 26.41 1.15
C ARG A 379 4.41 25.49 0.04
N ALA A 380 5.27 25.15 -0.93
CA ALA A 380 4.94 24.19 -1.98
C ALA A 380 4.70 22.78 -1.40
N LEU A 381 5.52 22.34 -0.44
CA LEU A 381 5.33 21.10 0.34
C LEU A 381 3.96 21.08 1.03
N MET A 382 3.68 22.11 1.84
CA MET A 382 2.41 22.21 2.58
C MET A 382 1.23 22.21 1.61
N SER A 383 1.32 22.95 0.50
CA SER A 383 0.28 23.01 -0.53
C SER A 383 0.02 21.64 -1.16
N SER A 384 1.07 20.91 -1.54
CA SER A 384 0.95 19.54 -2.07
C SER A 384 0.31 18.60 -1.05
N ASN A 385 0.67 18.73 0.23
CA ASN A 385 0.09 17.94 1.32
C ASN A 385 -1.39 18.24 1.56
N MET A 386 -1.75 19.52 1.65
CA MET A 386 -3.12 19.99 1.89
C MET A 386 -4.06 19.67 0.72
N GLN A 387 -3.57 19.71 -0.53
CA GLN A 387 -4.37 19.30 -1.70
C GLN A 387 -4.90 17.86 -1.59
N ARG A 388 -4.16 16.97 -0.92
CA ARG A 388 -4.58 15.56 -0.69
C ARG A 388 -5.57 15.39 0.46
N GLN A 389 -5.79 16.45 1.23
CA GLN A 389 -6.75 16.50 2.32
C GLN A 389 -8.06 17.18 1.90
N ALA A 390 -8.10 17.74 0.68
CA ALA A 390 -9.29 18.39 0.15
C ALA A 390 -10.49 17.43 0.17
N VAL A 391 -11.60 17.94 0.68
CA VAL A 391 -12.85 17.18 0.78
C VAL A 391 -13.66 17.43 -0.50
N PRO A 392 -14.19 16.37 -1.10
CA PRO A 392 -15.12 16.48 -2.23
C PRO A 392 -16.42 17.21 -1.87
N LEU A 393 -16.86 18.11 -2.73
CA LEU A 393 -18.04 18.96 -2.51
C LEU A 393 -19.27 18.47 -3.27
N SER A 394 -20.46 18.89 -2.83
CA SER A 394 -21.73 18.57 -3.48
C SER A 394 -21.79 19.02 -4.95
N ARG A 395 -21.16 20.15 -5.25
CA ARG A 395 -20.99 20.70 -6.59
C ARG A 395 -19.52 20.96 -6.83
N SER A 396 -18.96 20.34 -7.85
CA SER A 396 -17.58 20.55 -8.26
C SER A 396 -17.48 21.58 -9.38
N GLU A 397 -16.41 22.37 -9.35
CA GLU A 397 -16.08 23.30 -10.43
C GLU A 397 -14.64 23.10 -10.89
N LYS A 398 -14.37 23.39 -12.16
CA LYS A 398 -13.01 23.39 -12.69
C LYS A 398 -12.23 24.59 -12.16
N CYS A 399 -10.93 24.42 -11.92
CA CYS A 399 -10.06 25.54 -11.61
C CYS A 399 -10.02 26.53 -12.79
N ILE A 400 -10.04 27.83 -12.49
CA ILE A 400 -9.88 28.88 -13.50
C ILE A 400 -8.43 28.95 -13.97
N VAL A 401 -7.49 28.81 -13.03
CA VAL A 401 -6.05 28.73 -13.29
C VAL A 401 -5.59 27.32 -12.90
N GLY A 402 -5.02 26.61 -13.86
CA GLY A 402 -4.52 25.23 -13.69
C GLY A 402 -3.20 25.03 -14.41
N THR A 403 -2.62 23.85 -14.26
CA THR A 403 -1.32 23.48 -14.84
C THR A 403 -1.46 22.64 -16.11
N GLY A 404 -2.67 22.17 -16.42
CA GLY A 404 -2.96 21.28 -17.55
C GLY A 404 -2.89 19.79 -17.20
N LEU A 405 -2.39 19.44 -16.00
CA LEU A 405 -2.31 18.06 -15.51
C LEU A 405 -3.58 17.57 -14.83
N GLU A 406 -4.55 18.45 -14.57
CA GLU A 406 -5.79 18.12 -13.86
C GLU A 406 -6.59 17.04 -14.60
N ARG A 407 -6.65 17.13 -15.93
CA ARG A 407 -7.35 16.14 -16.76
C ARG A 407 -6.72 14.77 -16.64
N GLN A 408 -5.40 14.67 -16.78
CA GLN A 408 -4.69 13.39 -16.67
C GLN A 408 -4.82 12.82 -15.26
N ALA A 409 -4.65 13.65 -14.23
CA ALA A 409 -4.82 13.23 -12.84
C ALA A 409 -6.25 12.73 -12.55
N ALA A 410 -7.28 13.34 -13.13
CA ALA A 410 -8.67 12.90 -12.98
C ALA A 410 -8.95 11.58 -13.72
N LEU A 411 -8.40 11.40 -14.93
CA LEU A 411 -8.53 10.17 -15.70
C LEU A 411 -7.84 8.99 -14.99
N ASP A 412 -6.58 9.17 -14.59
CA ASP A 412 -5.78 8.12 -13.96
C ASP A 412 -6.20 7.81 -12.52
N SER A 413 -7.02 8.67 -11.90
CA SER A 413 -7.56 8.42 -10.55
C SER A 413 -8.59 7.28 -10.50
N GLY A 414 -9.18 6.90 -11.64
CA GLY A 414 -10.24 5.90 -11.69
C GLY A 414 -11.61 6.37 -11.22
N VAL A 415 -11.75 7.65 -10.86
CA VAL A 415 -13.04 8.22 -10.42
C VAL A 415 -13.97 8.52 -11.61
N SER A 416 -13.39 8.79 -12.79
CA SER A 416 -14.16 9.06 -14.00
C SER A 416 -14.50 7.76 -14.72
N ALA A 417 -15.74 7.60 -15.16
CA ALA A 417 -16.12 6.51 -16.05
C ALA A 417 -15.55 6.78 -17.45
N ILE A 418 -14.73 5.86 -17.96
CA ILE A 418 -14.09 5.96 -19.28
C ILE A 418 -14.75 4.94 -20.21
N ALA A 419 -15.06 5.35 -21.44
CA ALA A 419 -15.53 4.45 -22.47
C ALA A 419 -14.35 3.67 -23.07
N GLU A 420 -14.41 2.34 -23.04
CA GLU A 420 -13.36 1.47 -23.59
C GLU A 420 -13.35 1.43 -25.13
N CYS A 421 -14.52 1.63 -25.74
CA CYS A 421 -14.69 1.62 -27.19
C CYS A 421 -15.39 2.89 -27.66
N GLU A 422 -15.08 3.29 -28.90
CA GLU A 422 -15.83 4.34 -29.57
C GLU A 422 -17.28 3.88 -29.82
N GLY A 423 -18.23 4.78 -29.56
CA GLY A 423 -19.63 4.45 -29.71
C GLY A 423 -20.54 5.66 -29.49
N LYS A 424 -21.79 5.53 -29.92
CA LYS A 424 -22.83 6.54 -29.70
C LYS A 424 -23.61 6.22 -28.43
N ILE A 425 -23.80 7.23 -27.58
CA ILE A 425 -24.68 7.14 -26.41
C ILE A 425 -26.13 6.92 -26.88
N VAL A 426 -26.73 5.82 -26.45
CA VAL A 426 -28.12 5.44 -26.74
C VAL A 426 -29.04 5.83 -25.60
N TYR A 427 -28.57 5.64 -24.36
CA TYR A 427 -29.36 5.86 -23.16
C TYR A 427 -28.47 6.31 -22.01
N THR A 428 -28.96 7.26 -21.20
CA THR A 428 -28.29 7.77 -20.01
C THR A 428 -29.25 7.77 -18.84
N ASP A 429 -28.82 7.18 -17.73
CA ASP A 429 -29.53 7.14 -16.47
C ASP A 429 -28.62 7.63 -15.33
N THR A 430 -29.16 7.76 -14.12
CA THR A 430 -28.34 7.99 -12.91
C THR A 430 -27.42 6.81 -12.62
N ASP A 431 -27.85 5.60 -12.96
CA ASP A 431 -27.17 4.37 -12.56
C ASP A 431 -26.29 3.78 -13.67
N LYS A 432 -26.53 4.13 -14.93
CA LYS A 432 -25.79 3.57 -16.07
C LYS A 432 -25.83 4.45 -17.32
N ILE A 433 -24.79 4.31 -18.13
CA ILE A 433 -24.70 4.88 -19.49
C ILE A 433 -24.62 3.71 -20.47
N VAL A 434 -25.46 3.73 -21.52
CA VAL A 434 -25.46 2.71 -22.57
C VAL A 434 -24.91 3.31 -23.85
N LEU A 435 -23.85 2.69 -24.36
CA LEU A 435 -23.18 3.00 -25.60
C LEU A 435 -23.52 1.95 -26.66
N SER A 436 -23.56 2.35 -27.93
CA SER A 436 -23.63 1.45 -29.08
C SER A 436 -22.40 1.66 -29.96
N GLY A 437 -21.65 0.60 -30.22
CA GLY A 437 -20.43 0.62 -31.03
C GLY A 437 -20.21 -0.73 -31.71
N ASN A 438 -19.82 -0.74 -32.99
CA ASN A 438 -19.55 -1.96 -33.78
C ASN A 438 -20.69 -3.01 -33.83
N GLY A 439 -21.95 -2.59 -33.62
CA GLY A 439 -23.12 -3.49 -33.61
C GLY A 439 -23.50 -4.01 -32.22
N ASP A 440 -22.64 -3.82 -31.21
CA ASP A 440 -22.87 -4.23 -29.84
C ASP A 440 -23.24 -3.04 -28.94
N THR A 441 -24.02 -3.33 -27.89
CA THR A 441 -24.39 -2.36 -26.86
C THR A 441 -23.59 -2.63 -25.58
N ILE A 442 -22.83 -1.64 -25.14
CA ILE A 442 -22.00 -1.71 -23.92
C ILE A 442 -22.67 -0.84 -22.85
N SER A 443 -22.93 -1.42 -21.67
CA SER A 443 -23.44 -0.68 -20.52
C SER A 443 -22.34 -0.38 -19.52
N ILE A 444 -22.13 0.90 -19.22
CA ILE A 444 -21.19 1.39 -18.22
C ILE A 444 -21.98 1.70 -16.93
N PRO A 445 -21.82 0.93 -15.85
CA PRO A 445 -22.50 1.18 -14.58
C PRO A 445 -21.84 2.33 -13.81
N LEU A 446 -22.63 3.34 -13.46
CA LEU A 446 -22.19 4.46 -12.63
C LEU A 446 -22.24 4.10 -11.14
N VAL A 447 -21.33 4.69 -10.37
CA VAL A 447 -21.25 4.48 -8.92
C VAL A 447 -21.93 5.65 -8.22
N MET A 448 -23.09 5.39 -7.61
CA MET A 448 -23.86 6.38 -6.86
C MET A 448 -23.67 6.18 -5.35
N TYR A 449 -23.46 7.28 -4.62
CA TYR A 449 -23.43 7.33 -3.16
C TYR A 449 -22.55 6.27 -2.46
N GLN A 450 -21.41 5.90 -3.06
CA GLN A 450 -20.49 4.94 -2.45
C GLN A 450 -19.61 5.59 -1.38
N ARG A 451 -19.49 4.91 -0.24
CA ARG A 451 -18.61 5.31 0.87
C ARG A 451 -17.15 5.11 0.49
N SER A 452 -16.33 6.17 0.59
CA SER A 452 -14.88 6.06 0.57
C SER A 452 -14.30 5.69 1.94
N ASN A 453 -13.04 5.24 1.96
CA ASN A 453 -12.30 4.93 3.20
C ASN A 453 -12.20 6.12 4.16
N LYS A 454 -12.16 7.36 3.66
CA LYS A 454 -12.18 8.59 4.47
C LYS A 454 -13.60 9.10 4.78
N LYS A 455 -14.64 8.30 4.53
CA LYS A 455 -16.07 8.63 4.77
C LYS A 455 -16.60 9.80 3.91
N HIS A 456 -15.93 10.13 2.81
CA HIS A 456 -16.35 11.17 1.87
C HIS A 456 -16.94 10.57 0.59
N LEU A 457 -17.84 11.29 -0.07
CA LEU A 457 -18.36 10.96 -1.41
C LEU A 457 -17.43 11.51 -2.48
N TYR A 458 -17.00 10.76 -3.49
CA TYR A 458 -16.08 11.28 -4.53
C TYR A 458 -16.66 12.50 -5.27
N ALA A 459 -15.95 13.64 -5.23
CA ALA A 459 -16.21 14.84 -6.02
C ALA A 459 -14.98 15.78 -6.05
N SER A 460 -14.88 16.60 -7.08
CA SER A 460 -13.72 17.46 -7.34
C SER A 460 -13.88 18.89 -6.78
N LYS A 461 -12.81 19.69 -6.93
CA LYS A 461 -12.44 20.94 -6.24
C LYS A 461 -13.53 22.05 -6.16
N PRO A 462 -13.41 22.98 -5.18
CA PRO A 462 -14.34 24.09 -4.97
C PRO A 462 -14.40 25.14 -6.07
N GLN A 463 -15.55 25.83 -6.10
CA GLN A 463 -15.75 27.11 -6.78
C GLN A 463 -14.70 28.13 -6.34
N ALA A 464 -14.14 28.87 -7.29
CA ALA A 464 -13.16 29.92 -7.02
C ALA A 464 -13.87 31.14 -6.37
N PRO A 465 -13.66 31.41 -5.07
CA PRO A 465 -14.26 32.59 -4.45
C PRO A 465 -13.52 33.85 -4.91
N ARG A 466 -14.22 35.00 -4.90
CA ARG A 466 -13.56 36.30 -5.01
C ARG A 466 -12.83 36.57 -3.70
N VAL A 467 -11.52 36.78 -3.79
CA VAL A 467 -10.65 37.04 -2.63
C VAL A 467 -10.14 38.48 -2.70
N ALA A 468 -10.11 39.15 -1.56
CA ALA A 468 -9.48 40.46 -1.39
C ALA A 468 -8.34 40.34 -0.37
N TYR A 469 -7.18 40.91 -0.70
CA TYR A 469 -6.03 40.96 0.21
C TYR A 469 -6.01 42.30 0.95
N MET A 470 -6.62 42.34 2.12
CA MET A 470 -6.61 43.51 3.02
C MET A 470 -6.80 43.06 4.47
N PRO A 471 -6.17 43.74 5.46
CA PRO A 471 -6.54 43.53 6.86
C PRO A 471 -7.98 44.02 7.07
N TRP A 472 -8.80 43.23 7.75
CA TRP A 472 -10.20 43.56 8.01
C TRP A 472 -10.52 43.41 9.50
N GLU A 473 -10.55 44.54 10.21
CA GLU A 473 -10.98 44.64 11.62
C GLU A 473 -10.31 43.65 12.59
N GLY A 474 -9.15 43.10 12.22
CA GLY A 474 -8.44 42.08 13.00
C GLY A 474 -9.03 40.67 12.91
N TYR A 475 -10.11 40.44 12.15
CA TYR A 475 -10.69 39.10 11.99
C TYR A 475 -9.80 38.14 11.17
N ASN A 476 -8.96 38.69 10.30
CA ASN A 476 -7.95 37.94 9.55
C ASN A 476 -6.54 38.11 10.14
N PHE A 477 -6.44 38.18 11.47
CA PHE A 477 -5.15 38.19 12.16
C PHE A 477 -4.42 36.85 12.00
N GLU A 478 -3.10 36.89 11.84
CA GLU A 478 -2.25 35.73 11.51
C GLU A 478 -2.74 34.98 10.25
N ASP A 479 -3.15 33.72 10.40
CA ASP A 479 -3.60 32.85 9.31
C ASP A 479 -5.13 32.68 9.28
N ALA A 480 -5.86 33.50 10.05
CA ALA A 480 -7.32 33.45 10.07
C ALA A 480 -7.90 33.93 8.73
N VAL A 481 -8.92 33.21 8.24
CA VAL A 481 -9.62 33.52 6.99
C VAL A 481 -11.04 33.97 7.29
N LEU A 482 -11.38 35.18 6.86
CA LEU A 482 -12.74 35.69 6.89
C LEU A 482 -13.49 35.23 5.64
N ILE A 483 -14.63 34.57 5.83
CA ILE A 483 -15.48 34.06 4.75
C ILE A 483 -16.81 34.82 4.69
N SER A 484 -17.36 34.98 3.48
CA SER A 484 -18.69 35.56 3.30
C SER A 484 -19.78 34.52 3.61
N GLU A 485 -20.81 34.91 4.35
CA GLU A 485 -21.99 34.07 4.62
C GLU A 485 -22.68 33.57 3.35
N ARG A 486 -22.53 34.29 2.22
CA ARG A 486 -23.04 33.85 0.92
C ARG A 486 -22.52 32.45 0.54
N LEU A 487 -21.30 32.10 0.97
CA LEU A 487 -20.71 30.78 0.70
C LEU A 487 -21.47 29.65 1.42
N ALA A 488 -22.02 29.93 2.60
CA ALA A 488 -22.86 29.01 3.36
C ALA A 488 -24.27 28.92 2.78
N TYR A 489 -24.94 30.06 2.52
CA TYR A 489 -26.30 30.07 1.98
C TYR A 489 -26.42 29.48 0.57
N ALA A 490 -25.35 29.51 -0.22
CA ALA A 490 -25.31 28.96 -1.57
C ALA A 490 -24.77 27.52 -1.65
N ASP A 491 -24.53 26.87 -0.50
CA ASP A 491 -24.00 25.50 -0.40
C ASP A 491 -22.70 25.25 -1.18
N ILE A 492 -21.84 26.28 -1.30
CA ILE A 492 -20.65 26.23 -2.14
C ILE A 492 -19.60 25.26 -1.57
N TYR A 493 -19.42 25.27 -0.24
CA TYR A 493 -18.49 24.40 0.48
C TYR A 493 -19.21 23.29 1.26
N THR A 494 -20.36 22.84 0.78
CA THR A 494 -21.14 21.75 1.40
C THR A 494 -20.68 20.39 0.87
N SER A 495 -20.36 19.43 1.76
CA SER A 495 -19.90 18.08 1.42
C SER A 495 -20.81 16.99 1.99
N PHE A 496 -20.88 15.84 1.30
CA PHE A 496 -21.63 14.67 1.77
C PHE A 496 -20.70 13.67 2.48
N HIS A 497 -21.10 13.22 3.67
CA HIS A 497 -20.35 12.26 4.47
C HIS A 497 -21.21 11.03 4.74
N ILE A 498 -20.70 9.85 4.40
CA ILE A 498 -21.41 8.57 4.58
C ILE A 498 -20.70 7.75 5.64
N ARG A 499 -21.44 7.33 6.66
CA ARG A 499 -20.94 6.53 7.80
C ARG A 499 -21.65 5.19 7.83
N LYS A 500 -20.88 4.13 8.09
CA LYS A 500 -21.39 2.76 8.27
C LYS A 500 -21.28 2.44 9.75
N TYR A 501 -22.39 2.06 10.37
CA TYR A 501 -22.43 1.54 11.73
C TYR A 501 -22.75 0.05 11.65
N GLU A 502 -22.03 -0.75 12.43
CA GLU A 502 -22.19 -2.20 12.45
C GLU A 502 -22.40 -2.65 13.89
N ILE A 503 -23.32 -3.59 14.07
CA ILE A 503 -23.51 -4.29 15.34
C ILE A 503 -23.61 -5.78 15.06
N GLN A 504 -22.89 -6.58 15.85
CA GLN A 504 -22.92 -8.03 15.76
C GLN A 504 -23.83 -8.59 16.86
N THR A 505 -24.48 -9.70 16.53
CA THR A 505 -25.27 -10.51 17.46
C THR A 505 -24.49 -11.76 17.81
N HIS A 506 -24.32 -12.03 19.11
CA HIS A 506 -23.61 -13.20 19.58
C HIS A 506 -24.53 -14.17 20.33
N VAL A 507 -24.14 -15.44 20.38
CA VAL A 507 -24.77 -16.42 21.27
C VAL A 507 -24.06 -16.34 22.61
N THR A 508 -24.74 -15.82 23.63
CA THR A 508 -24.19 -15.75 24.99
C THR A 508 -24.50 -17.05 25.75
N SER A 509 -23.81 -17.26 26.87
CA SER A 509 -24.09 -18.40 27.77
C SER A 509 -25.52 -18.38 28.35
N GLN A 510 -26.19 -17.23 28.34
CA GLN A 510 -27.56 -17.07 28.83
C GLN A 510 -28.62 -17.11 27.71
N GLY A 511 -28.19 -17.28 26.44
CA GLY A 511 -29.05 -17.33 25.27
C GLY A 511 -28.55 -16.44 24.12
N PRO A 512 -29.15 -16.57 22.92
CA PRO A 512 -28.82 -15.73 21.78
C PRO A 512 -29.28 -14.28 21.99
N GLU A 513 -28.45 -13.32 21.59
CA GLU A 513 -28.90 -11.92 21.44
C GLU A 513 -29.97 -11.82 20.35
N ARG A 514 -30.99 -10.99 20.58
CA ARG A 514 -32.13 -10.84 19.66
C ARG A 514 -32.22 -9.40 19.15
N ILE A 515 -32.43 -9.25 17.85
CA ILE A 515 -32.80 -7.98 17.24
C ILE A 515 -34.32 -7.88 17.30
N THR A 516 -34.83 -6.80 17.90
CA THR A 516 -36.27 -6.57 18.05
C THR A 516 -36.58 -5.10 18.27
N LYS A 517 -37.78 -4.67 17.85
CA LYS A 517 -38.34 -3.36 18.18
C LYS A 517 -38.83 -3.27 19.62
N GLU A 518 -39.21 -4.40 20.21
CA GLU A 518 -39.78 -4.47 21.56
C GLU A 518 -38.68 -4.39 22.62
N ILE A 519 -38.24 -3.17 22.92
CA ILE A 519 -37.21 -2.91 23.93
C ILE A 519 -37.89 -2.39 25.20
N PRO A 520 -37.76 -3.10 26.34
CA PRO A 520 -38.37 -2.68 27.58
C PRO A 520 -37.72 -1.41 28.14
N HIS A 521 -38.51 -0.59 28.84
CA HIS A 521 -38.07 0.63 29.54
C HIS A 521 -37.56 1.78 28.65
N LEU A 522 -37.82 1.72 27.35
CA LEU A 522 -37.40 2.73 26.40
C LEU A 522 -38.59 3.53 25.90
N GLU A 523 -38.42 4.84 25.75
CA GLU A 523 -39.51 5.72 25.32
C GLU A 523 -39.91 5.47 23.86
N ALA A 524 -41.21 5.53 23.57
CA ALA A 524 -41.75 5.28 22.24
C ALA A 524 -41.17 6.22 21.17
N HIS A 525 -40.71 7.42 21.55
CA HIS A 525 -40.13 8.39 20.63
C HIS A 525 -38.82 7.90 20.01
N LEU A 526 -37.98 7.15 20.74
CA LEU A 526 -36.70 6.61 20.24
C LEU A 526 -36.90 5.39 19.32
N LEU A 527 -38.05 4.73 19.44
CA LEU A 527 -38.43 3.55 18.65
C LEU A 527 -39.21 3.91 17.38
N ARG A 528 -39.50 5.20 17.16
CA ARG A 528 -40.36 5.70 16.07
C ARG A 528 -39.83 5.33 14.68
N ASN A 529 -38.51 5.34 14.53
CA ASN A 529 -37.83 5.12 13.26
C ASN A 529 -37.58 3.63 12.96
N LEU A 530 -37.85 2.71 13.92
CA LEU A 530 -37.61 1.27 13.75
C LEU A 530 -38.76 0.56 13.04
N ASP A 531 -38.41 -0.37 12.15
CA ASP A 531 -39.30 -1.30 11.47
C ASP A 531 -39.77 -2.42 12.41
N ARG A 532 -40.55 -3.38 11.88
CA ARG A 532 -41.07 -4.52 12.66
C ARG A 532 -39.96 -5.45 13.19
N ASN A 533 -38.79 -5.45 12.55
CA ASN A 533 -37.66 -6.28 12.92
C ASN A 533 -36.77 -5.59 13.97
N GLY A 534 -36.97 -4.30 14.25
CA GLY A 534 -36.12 -3.52 15.15
C GLY A 534 -34.94 -2.85 14.45
N ILE A 535 -35.01 -2.64 13.13
CA ILE A 535 -34.00 -1.98 12.32
C ILE A 535 -34.57 -0.64 11.84
N VAL A 536 -33.77 0.41 11.85
CA VAL A 536 -34.18 1.72 11.36
C VAL A 536 -34.62 1.67 9.88
N MET A 537 -35.74 2.31 9.56
CA MET A 537 -36.29 2.32 8.19
C MET A 537 -35.45 3.23 7.27
N LEU A 538 -35.22 2.79 6.03
CA LEU A 538 -34.56 3.60 5.00
C LEU A 538 -35.33 4.91 4.75
N GLY A 539 -34.60 6.02 4.61
CA GLY A 539 -35.17 7.36 4.48
C GLY A 539 -35.57 8.04 5.80
N SER A 540 -35.38 7.38 6.95
CA SER A 540 -35.63 8.00 8.25
C SER A 540 -34.58 9.05 8.57
N TRP A 541 -35.05 10.17 9.14
CA TRP A 541 -34.16 11.18 9.72
C TRP A 541 -33.86 10.81 11.17
N VAL A 542 -32.58 10.63 11.48
CA VAL A 542 -32.09 10.19 12.79
C VAL A 542 -31.25 11.28 13.44
N GLU A 543 -31.46 11.46 14.74
CA GLU A 543 -30.71 12.40 15.56
C GLU A 543 -29.75 11.67 16.50
N THR A 544 -28.85 12.43 17.12
CA THR A 544 -27.93 11.92 18.12
C THR A 544 -28.69 11.23 19.26
N GLY A 545 -28.35 9.98 19.55
CA GLY A 545 -29.01 9.16 20.57
C GLY A 545 -30.18 8.29 20.07
N ASP A 546 -30.67 8.51 18.84
CA ASP A 546 -31.69 7.64 18.24
C ASP A 546 -31.14 6.22 18.05
N ILE A 547 -32.05 5.23 18.14
CA ILE A 547 -31.71 3.82 17.96
C ILE A 547 -31.72 3.47 16.48
N LEU A 548 -30.60 2.94 15.99
CA LEU A 548 -30.46 2.41 14.64
C LEU A 548 -30.85 0.93 14.59
N VAL A 549 -30.38 0.14 15.57
CA VAL A 549 -30.70 -1.29 15.66
C VAL A 549 -31.04 -1.64 17.08
N GLY A 550 -32.26 -2.11 17.28
CA GLY A 550 -32.76 -2.60 18.55
C GLY A 550 -32.18 -3.96 18.87
N LYS A 551 -31.29 -4.04 19.87
CA LYS A 551 -30.65 -5.29 20.30
C LYS A 551 -30.85 -5.53 21.80
N LEU A 552 -31.26 -6.75 22.13
CA LEU A 552 -31.42 -7.23 23.49
C LEU A 552 -30.47 -8.38 23.76
N THR A 553 -29.71 -8.26 24.85
CA THR A 553 -28.85 -9.34 25.37
C THR A 553 -29.53 -10.00 26.56
N PRO A 554 -29.76 -11.32 26.54
CA PRO A 554 -30.37 -12.01 27.68
C PRO A 554 -29.44 -11.92 28.90
N GLN A 555 -30.01 -11.61 30.06
CA GLN A 555 -29.28 -11.49 31.32
C GLN A 555 -29.88 -12.44 32.35
N ALA A 556 -29.03 -13.17 33.08
CA ALA A 556 -29.46 -13.96 34.22
C ALA A 556 -30.09 -13.04 35.26
N ALA A 557 -31.37 -13.25 35.59
CA ALA A 557 -32.06 -12.53 36.65
C ALA A 557 -31.43 -12.90 38.00
N LYS A 558 -30.42 -12.15 38.43
CA LYS A 558 -29.87 -12.22 39.78
C LYS A 558 -30.40 -11.05 40.57
N GLU A 559 -31.43 -11.28 41.37
CA GLU A 559 -31.95 -10.26 42.30
C GLU A 559 -30.85 -9.74 43.23
N SER A 560 -29.84 -10.56 43.54
CA SER A 560 -28.70 -10.24 44.40
C SER A 560 -27.74 -9.16 43.86
N SER A 561 -27.74 -8.86 42.55
CA SER A 561 -26.82 -7.87 41.96
C SER A 561 -27.32 -6.42 42.01
N TYR A 562 -28.59 -6.20 42.34
CA TYR A 562 -29.17 -4.86 42.43
C TYR A 562 -29.00 -4.29 43.83
N ALA A 563 -28.71 -2.98 43.90
CA ALA A 563 -28.63 -2.23 45.14
C ALA A 563 -29.99 -2.29 45.90
N PRO A 564 -29.99 -2.29 47.24
CA PRO A 564 -31.23 -2.37 48.02
C PRO A 564 -32.21 -1.23 47.71
N GLU A 565 -31.71 -0.05 47.35
CA GLU A 565 -32.50 1.11 46.90
C GLU A 565 -33.26 0.82 45.61
N ASP A 566 -32.61 0.18 44.62
CA ASP A 566 -33.23 -0.21 43.35
C ASP A 566 -34.29 -1.30 43.54
N ARG A 567 -34.08 -2.22 44.49
CA ARG A 567 -35.08 -3.26 44.82
C ARG A 567 -36.33 -2.64 45.45
N LEU A 568 -36.15 -1.68 46.35
CA LEU A 568 -37.25 -0.96 46.97
C LEU A 568 -38.06 -0.16 45.93
N LEU A 569 -37.38 0.58 45.05
CA LEU A 569 -38.02 1.33 43.97
C LEU A 569 -38.85 0.44 43.05
N ARG A 570 -38.31 -0.73 42.66
CA ARG A 570 -39.04 -1.69 41.83
C ARG A 570 -40.25 -2.30 42.52
N ALA A 571 -40.15 -2.59 43.83
CA ALA A 571 -41.26 -3.11 44.63
C ALA A 571 -42.38 -2.08 44.77
N ILE A 572 -42.05 -0.80 44.94
CA ILE A 572 -43.04 0.30 45.02
C ILE A 572 -43.71 0.55 43.66
N LEU A 573 -42.94 0.53 42.58
CA LEU A 573 -43.43 0.85 41.23
C LEU A 573 -44.00 -0.38 40.47
N GLY A 574 -43.95 -1.58 41.06
CA GLY A 574 -44.42 -2.82 40.43
C GLY A 574 -43.63 -3.22 39.16
N ILE A 575 -42.39 -2.77 39.01
CA ILE A 575 -41.57 -3.01 37.81
C ILE A 575 -40.94 -4.40 37.89
N GLN A 576 -41.31 -5.30 36.97
CA GLN A 576 -40.72 -6.64 36.87
C GLN A 576 -39.23 -6.58 36.54
N VAL A 577 -38.46 -7.55 37.05
CA VAL A 577 -37.03 -7.68 36.73
C VAL A 577 -36.89 -8.01 35.24
N SER A 578 -36.26 -7.10 34.49
CA SER A 578 -35.96 -7.32 33.08
C SER A 578 -35.00 -8.50 32.92
N THR A 579 -35.41 -9.50 32.15
CA THR A 579 -34.62 -10.69 31.81
C THR A 579 -33.62 -10.43 30.68
N ALA A 580 -33.59 -9.20 30.16
CA ALA A 580 -32.72 -8.78 29.07
C ALA A 580 -32.22 -7.35 29.28
N LYS A 581 -30.96 -7.13 28.93
CA LYS A 581 -30.32 -5.81 28.94
C LYS A 581 -30.34 -5.22 27.54
N GLU A 582 -30.64 -3.93 27.46
CA GLU A 582 -30.53 -3.16 26.22
C GLU A 582 -29.06 -3.02 25.80
N THR A 583 -28.73 -3.48 24.59
CA THR A 583 -27.41 -3.35 23.96
C THR A 583 -27.55 -2.82 22.53
N CYS A 584 -28.50 -1.90 22.34
CA CYS A 584 -28.86 -1.34 21.04
C CYS A 584 -27.74 -0.52 20.41
N LEU A 585 -27.73 -0.50 19.07
CA LEU A 585 -26.90 0.42 18.30
C LEU A 585 -27.57 1.78 18.29
N LYS A 586 -26.92 2.78 18.91
CA LYS A 586 -27.40 4.18 18.95
C LYS A 586 -26.50 5.06 18.11
N LEU A 587 -27.05 6.15 17.56
CA LEU A 587 -26.24 7.16 16.89
C LEU A 587 -25.35 7.88 17.93
N PRO A 588 -24.02 7.90 17.74
CA PRO A 588 -23.09 8.45 18.72
C PRO A 588 -23.21 9.97 18.90
N ILE A 589 -22.77 10.44 20.07
CA ILE A 589 -22.87 11.85 20.47
C ILE A 589 -21.94 12.74 19.63
N GLY A 590 -22.49 13.81 19.07
CA GLY A 590 -21.74 14.83 18.31
C GLY A 590 -21.79 14.68 16.80
N GLU A 591 -22.57 13.72 16.27
CA GLU A 591 -22.64 13.46 14.83
C GLU A 591 -23.76 14.20 14.10
N GLY A 592 -24.55 15.01 14.83
CA GLY A 592 -25.66 15.78 14.26
C GLY A 592 -26.83 14.88 13.88
N ALA A 593 -27.63 15.34 12.92
CA ALA A 593 -28.75 14.59 12.37
C ALA A 593 -28.46 14.18 10.91
N GLY A 594 -28.92 13.00 10.53
CA GLY A 594 -28.59 12.39 9.25
C GLY A 594 -29.77 11.63 8.63
N LEU A 595 -29.71 11.49 7.31
CA LEU A 595 -30.62 10.63 6.57
C LEU A 595 -30.03 9.22 6.51
N LEU A 596 -30.82 8.21 6.87
CA LEU A 596 -30.45 6.83 6.63
C LEU A 596 -30.67 6.48 5.15
N MET A 597 -29.59 6.10 4.46
CA MET A 597 -29.62 5.66 3.06
C MET A 597 -29.56 4.14 2.93
#